data_AF-A0A7X9IMZ9-F1
#
_entry.id   AF-A0A7X9IMZ9-F1
#
_cell.length_a   1.000
_cell.length_b   1.000
_cell.length_c   1.000
_cell.angle_alpha   90.00
_cell.angle_beta   90.00
_cell.angle_gamma   90.00
#
_symmetry.space_group_name_H-M   'P 1'
#
loop_
_entity.id
_entity.type
_entity.pdbx_description
1 polymer ?
#
loop_
_entity_poly.entity_id
_entity_poly.type
_entity_poly.pdbx_seq_one_letter_code
_entity_poly.pdbx_strand_id
1 'polypeptide(L)'
;AAAGVVTLTTILILLEAPALLWLEPAYGEPGDLSPQLRQLESQLTEEVKAALKAAEDNLKLPEGRKYDKALGPALAGDLNRIMNECFQANKASSFQSFLILVRIGQEGTVEKVYILPEIAIANCLKSALPGIQFPVPPGPAWWARIDVKIKNEDHEPERFRSTTAIVYGDEAAVLVSSPDGWVIDNVSGVSQGLYCVMYPEGSSWEKGNEVMYINISLCQPGETIEDSIAGDSGRFKKNYPEVTISELEPVITLSGEKVLLRTFSGGGYKNYEAVGYARFKNSLICYVLTSRDQQGFEANLNNFIKMIAGSFIIWKAKE
;
A
#
# COMPACT_ATOMS: atom_id res chain seq x y z
N ALA A 1 -26.38 -42.40 58.70
CA ALA A 1 -25.60 -43.63 58.50
C ALA A 1 -25.00 -43.58 57.10
N ALA A 2 -23.65 -43.62 57.07
CA ALA A 2 -22.71 -43.96 55.99
C ALA A 2 -22.90 -43.39 54.56
N ALA A 3 -21.89 -43.02 53.79
CA ALA A 3 -20.48 -42.61 53.95
C ALA A 3 -19.91 -42.67 52.52
N GLY A 4 -19.07 -41.73 52.11
CA GLY A 4 -18.39 -41.78 50.81
C GLY A 4 -17.65 -40.49 50.47
N VAL A 5 -16.62 -40.19 51.26
CA VAL A 5 -15.62 -39.14 51.02
C VAL A 5 -14.52 -39.70 50.12
N VAL A 6 -14.13 -38.99 49.06
CA VAL A 6 -12.71 -38.74 48.71
C VAL A 6 -12.61 -37.38 48.01
N THR A 7 -11.96 -36.46 48.70
CA THR A 7 -11.41 -35.19 48.23
C THR A 7 -10.13 -35.45 47.43
N LEU A 8 -9.96 -34.77 46.29
CA LEU A 8 -8.62 -34.39 45.81
C LEU A 8 -8.67 -33.00 45.19
N THR A 9 -8.30 -32.03 46.01
CA THR A 9 -7.93 -30.66 45.66
C THR A 9 -6.67 -30.69 44.80
N THR A 10 -6.73 -30.14 43.60
CA THR A 10 -5.54 -29.67 42.90
C THR A 10 -5.72 -28.19 42.62
N ILE A 11 -5.21 -27.39 43.55
CA ILE A 11 -4.79 -26.01 43.35
C ILE A 11 -3.52 -26.08 42.51
N LEU A 12 -3.42 -25.32 41.41
CA LEU A 12 -2.15 -24.70 41.03
C LEU A 12 -2.35 -23.57 39.99
N ILE A 13 -2.28 -22.33 40.51
CA ILE A 13 -1.56 -21.18 39.96
C ILE A 13 -2.09 -20.56 38.66
N LEU A 14 -2.87 -19.49 38.85
CA LEU A 14 -2.78 -18.27 38.04
C LEU A 14 -1.32 -17.82 37.96
N LEU A 15 -0.73 -17.90 36.78
CA LEU A 15 0.44 -17.10 36.41
C LEU A 15 -0.02 -16.18 35.29
N GLU A 16 -0.21 -14.92 35.66
CA GLU A 16 -0.13 -13.81 34.72
C GLU A 16 1.20 -13.92 33.97
N ALA A 17 1.13 -14.19 32.68
CA ALA A 17 2.26 -13.95 31.80
C ALA A 17 2.20 -12.47 31.41
N PRO A 18 3.15 -11.64 31.86
CA PRO A 18 3.19 -10.25 31.45
C PRO A 18 3.50 -10.18 29.96
N ALA A 19 2.96 -9.15 29.33
CA ALA A 19 3.28 -8.71 28.00
C ALA A 19 4.78 -8.85 27.70
N LEU A 20 5.10 -9.79 26.84
CA LEU A 20 6.34 -9.84 26.09
C LEU A 20 5.97 -10.30 24.68
N LEU A 21 5.26 -9.42 23.97
CA LEU A 21 5.38 -9.30 22.52
C LEU A 21 6.86 -8.96 22.26
N TRP A 22 7.69 -9.99 22.21
CA TRP A 22 9.00 -9.89 21.59
C TRP A 22 8.75 -9.63 20.11
N LEU A 23 8.88 -8.37 19.71
CA LEU A 23 9.18 -8.03 18.33
C LEU A 23 10.52 -8.70 18.01
N GLU A 24 10.48 -9.89 17.44
CA GLU A 24 11.65 -10.42 16.74
C GLU A 24 11.97 -9.46 15.59
N PRO A 25 13.19 -8.90 15.51
CA PRO A 25 13.62 -8.24 14.29
C PRO A 25 13.72 -9.34 13.23
N ALA A 26 12.90 -9.25 12.19
CA ALA A 26 13.01 -10.11 11.02
C ALA A 26 14.31 -9.78 10.27
N TYR A 27 15.44 -10.28 10.76
CA TYR A 27 16.69 -10.38 10.03
C TYR A 27 16.49 -11.36 8.88
N GLY A 28 16.92 -10.95 7.68
CA GLY A 28 16.65 -11.65 6.44
C GLY A 28 17.03 -13.12 6.50
N GLU A 29 16.06 -13.99 6.16
CA GLU A 29 16.34 -15.36 5.74
C GLU A 29 17.41 -15.34 4.62
N PRO A 30 18.45 -16.19 4.67
CA PRO A 30 19.43 -16.25 3.61
C PRO A 30 18.77 -16.76 2.33
N GLY A 31 18.88 -15.97 1.25
CA GLY A 31 18.53 -16.42 -0.09
C GLY A 31 17.06 -16.27 -0.44
N ASP A 32 16.58 -15.04 -0.52
CA ASP A 32 15.90 -14.60 -1.73
C ASP A 32 16.01 -13.07 -1.81
N LEU A 33 16.50 -12.55 -2.93
CA LEU A 33 16.44 -11.10 -3.14
C LEU A 33 14.96 -10.71 -3.12
N SER A 34 14.64 -9.64 -2.39
CA SER A 34 13.29 -9.08 -2.43
C SER A 34 12.90 -8.87 -3.90
N PRO A 35 11.61 -9.03 -4.28
CA PRO A 35 11.18 -8.84 -5.67
C PRO A 35 11.64 -7.50 -6.28
N GLN A 36 11.77 -6.47 -5.44
CA GLN A 36 12.32 -5.16 -5.78
C GLN A 36 13.81 -5.19 -6.15
N LEU A 37 14.62 -6.01 -5.47
CA LEU A 37 16.05 -6.18 -5.77
C LEU A 37 16.26 -7.02 -7.04
N ARG A 38 15.43 -8.04 -7.32
CA ARG A 38 15.50 -8.82 -8.58
C ARG A 38 15.27 -7.95 -9.83
N GLN A 39 14.37 -6.97 -9.73
CA GLN A 39 14.15 -6.00 -10.81
C GLN A 39 15.36 -5.07 -11.00
N LEU A 40 16.08 -4.76 -9.91
CA LEU A 40 17.28 -3.92 -9.90
C LEU A 40 18.58 -4.67 -10.28
N GLU A 41 18.64 -6.01 -10.19
CA GLU A 41 19.86 -6.80 -10.47
C GLU A 41 20.47 -6.50 -11.86
N SER A 42 19.61 -6.27 -12.86
CA SER A 42 20.03 -5.92 -14.23
C SER A 42 20.71 -4.55 -14.33
N GLN A 43 20.52 -3.68 -13.33
CA GLN A 43 21.02 -2.30 -13.28
C GLN A 43 22.18 -2.13 -12.29
N LEU A 44 22.53 -3.17 -11.52
CA LEU A 44 23.66 -3.11 -10.58
C LEU A 44 24.99 -3.15 -11.32
N THR A 45 25.95 -2.32 -10.87
CA THR A 45 27.33 -2.42 -11.32
C THR A 45 27.97 -3.71 -10.82
N GLU A 46 29.00 -4.19 -11.51
CA GLU A 46 29.73 -5.40 -11.11
C GLU A 46 30.34 -5.28 -9.71
N GLU A 47 30.77 -4.08 -9.31
CA GLU A 47 31.25 -3.83 -7.95
C GLU A 47 30.17 -4.04 -6.89
N VAL A 48 28.94 -3.58 -7.15
CA VAL A 48 27.82 -3.70 -6.22
C VAL A 48 27.34 -5.16 -6.14
N LYS A 49 27.33 -5.88 -7.27
CA LYS A 49 27.05 -7.32 -7.29
C LYS A 49 28.07 -8.11 -6.48
N ALA A 50 29.36 -7.78 -6.62
CA ALA A 50 30.43 -8.41 -5.85
C ALA A 50 30.30 -8.14 -4.34
N ALA A 51 29.95 -6.91 -3.96
CA ALA A 51 29.71 -6.54 -2.55
C ALA A 51 28.52 -7.27 -1.95
N LEU A 52 27.41 -7.37 -2.70
CA LEU A 52 26.21 -8.09 -2.29
C LEU A 52 26.52 -9.58 -2.08
N LYS A 53 27.17 -10.20 -3.06
CA LYS A 53 27.59 -11.60 -2.98
C LYS A 53 28.50 -11.85 -1.78
N ALA A 54 29.46 -10.97 -1.53
CA ALA A 54 30.36 -11.09 -0.37
C ALA A 54 29.61 -11.01 0.96
N ALA A 55 28.63 -10.10 1.08
CA ALA A 55 27.78 -10.00 2.27
C ALA A 55 26.93 -11.27 2.48
N GLU A 56 26.38 -11.84 1.42
CA GLU A 56 25.59 -13.09 1.48
C GLU A 56 26.46 -14.30 1.82
N ASP A 57 27.67 -14.40 1.25
CA ASP A 57 28.61 -15.47 1.57
C ASP A 57 29.08 -15.38 3.03
N ASN A 58 29.27 -14.17 3.56
CA ASN A 58 29.56 -13.93 4.97
C ASN A 58 28.44 -14.46 5.90
N LEU A 59 27.17 -14.28 5.55
CA LEU A 59 26.02 -14.78 6.34
C LEU A 59 25.91 -16.31 6.37
N LYS A 60 26.56 -17.02 5.44
CA LYS A 60 26.62 -18.49 5.45
C LYS A 60 27.57 -19.01 6.54
N LEU A 61 28.51 -18.19 7.00
CA LEU A 61 29.46 -18.55 8.05
C LEU A 61 28.82 -18.45 9.45
N PRO A 62 29.14 -19.36 10.40
CA PRO A 62 28.67 -19.25 11.78
C PRO A 62 29.02 -17.92 12.47
N GLU A 63 30.26 -17.45 12.27
CA GLU A 63 30.77 -16.19 12.82
C GLU A 63 30.06 -14.99 12.18
N GLY A 64 29.73 -15.10 10.90
CA GLY A 64 28.98 -14.07 10.18
C GLY A 64 27.55 -13.92 10.68
N ARG A 65 26.83 -15.03 10.94
CA ARG A 65 25.49 -14.97 11.57
C ARG A 65 25.55 -14.38 12.98
N LYS A 66 26.59 -14.70 13.74
CA LYS A 66 26.78 -14.14 15.09
C LYS A 66 27.01 -12.63 15.01
N TYR A 67 27.84 -12.19 14.08
CA TYR A 67 28.11 -10.77 13.84
C TYR A 67 26.86 -10.01 13.39
N ASP A 68 26.11 -10.56 12.43
CA ASP A 68 24.86 -9.99 11.93
C ASP A 68 23.81 -9.78 13.05
N LYS A 69 23.61 -10.79 13.90
CA LYS A 69 22.73 -10.69 15.08
C LYS A 69 23.17 -9.61 16.08
N ALA A 70 24.47 -9.35 16.19
CA ALA A 70 25.01 -8.32 17.09
C ALA A 70 24.95 -6.91 16.49
N LEU A 71 24.85 -6.80 15.17
CA LEU A 71 24.95 -5.56 14.43
C LEU A 71 23.81 -4.60 14.77
N GLY A 72 22.56 -5.07 14.72
CA GLY A 72 21.40 -4.21 14.96
C GLY A 72 21.35 -3.62 16.36
N PRO A 73 21.46 -4.41 17.46
CA PRO A 73 21.51 -3.87 18.81
C PRO A 73 22.64 -2.86 19.03
N ALA A 74 23.82 -3.11 18.44
CA ALA A 74 24.97 -2.22 18.57
C ALA A 74 24.77 -0.87 17.86
N LEU A 75 24.06 -0.87 16.74
CA LEU A 75 23.86 0.33 15.92
C LEU A 75 22.53 1.04 16.15
N ALA A 76 21.60 0.44 16.91
CA ALA A 76 20.23 0.91 17.05
C ALA A 76 20.14 2.40 17.45
N GLY A 77 20.94 2.82 18.45
CA GLY A 77 20.93 4.21 18.92
C GLY A 77 21.35 5.21 17.85
N ASP A 78 22.50 4.97 17.21
CA ASP A 78 23.04 5.86 16.18
C ASP A 78 22.20 5.86 14.90
N LEU A 79 21.76 4.69 14.44
CA LEU A 79 20.90 4.58 13.27
C LEU A 79 19.56 5.26 13.50
N ASN A 80 18.93 5.10 14.67
CA ASN A 80 17.67 5.78 14.96
C ASN A 80 17.83 7.32 14.95
N ARG A 81 18.92 7.82 15.55
CA ARG A 81 19.21 9.26 15.57
C ARG A 81 19.41 9.80 14.16
N ILE A 82 20.28 9.17 13.37
CA ILE A 82 20.58 9.59 12.00
C ILE A 82 19.34 9.49 11.10
N MET A 83 18.58 8.40 11.21
CA MET A 83 17.34 8.22 10.45
C MET A 83 16.36 9.36 10.76
N ASN A 84 16.16 9.70 12.04
CA ASN A 84 15.30 10.81 12.43
C ASN A 84 15.77 12.17 11.86
N GLU A 85 17.07 12.45 11.92
CA GLU A 85 17.67 13.65 11.29
C GLU A 85 17.41 13.67 9.77
N CYS A 86 17.62 12.54 9.10
CA CYS A 86 17.37 12.40 7.66
C CYS A 86 15.89 12.53 7.29
N PHE A 87 14.97 12.00 8.09
CA PHE A 87 13.53 12.20 7.88
C PHE A 87 13.12 13.67 8.02
N GLN A 88 13.63 14.38 9.04
CA GLN A 88 13.30 15.79 9.26
C GLN A 88 13.88 16.71 8.17
N ALA A 89 15.04 16.38 7.63
CA ALA A 89 15.66 17.15 6.54
C ALA A 89 14.94 16.96 5.18
N ASN A 90 14.23 15.84 5.00
CA ASN A 90 13.67 15.43 3.72
C ASN A 90 12.12 15.34 3.74
N LYS A 91 11.47 16.32 4.40
CA LYS A 91 10.01 16.44 4.58
C LYS A 91 9.26 16.12 3.26
N ALA A 92 8.58 14.98 3.23
CA ALA A 92 7.88 14.38 2.08
C ALA A 92 8.73 13.56 1.08
N SER A 93 9.60 12.68 1.58
CA SER A 93 10.29 11.69 0.73
C SER A 93 9.62 10.32 0.72
N SER A 94 9.80 9.60 -0.39
CA SER A 94 9.39 8.21 -0.57
C SER A 94 9.82 7.33 0.61
N PHE A 95 8.85 6.67 1.25
CA PHE A 95 9.06 5.70 2.34
C PHE A 95 9.40 4.30 1.80
N GLN A 96 10.06 4.24 0.66
CA GLN A 96 10.49 2.99 0.06
C GLN A 96 11.57 2.33 0.92
N SER A 97 11.39 1.04 1.21
CA SER A 97 12.45 0.23 1.83
C SER A 97 13.69 0.15 0.93
N PHE A 98 14.87 0.14 1.54
CA PHE A 98 16.13 0.14 0.80
C PHE A 98 17.17 -0.78 1.45
N LEU A 99 18.12 -1.22 0.66
CA LEU A 99 19.25 -2.04 1.06
C LEU A 99 20.49 -1.16 1.24
N ILE A 100 21.24 -1.43 2.30
CA ILE A 100 22.58 -0.90 2.52
C ILE A 100 23.59 -2.05 2.46
N LEU A 101 24.64 -1.87 1.67
CA LEU A 101 25.84 -2.69 1.71
C LEU A 101 26.97 -1.85 2.27
N VAL A 102 27.54 -2.27 3.40
CA VAL A 102 28.63 -1.56 4.06
C VAL A 102 29.85 -2.45 4.15
N ARG A 103 30.99 -1.90 3.75
CA ARG A 103 32.30 -2.51 3.95
C ARG A 103 32.91 -1.96 5.22
N ILE A 104 33.26 -2.86 6.13
CA ILE A 104 33.70 -2.56 7.49
C ILE A 104 35.15 -3.01 7.64
N GLY A 105 36.02 -2.08 8.03
CA GLY A 105 37.42 -2.33 8.31
C GLY A 105 37.63 -3.15 9.59
N GLN A 106 38.86 -3.60 9.81
CA GLN A 106 39.21 -4.46 10.95
C GLN A 106 38.95 -3.81 12.32
N GLU A 107 38.95 -2.48 12.36
CA GLU A 107 38.68 -1.71 13.58
C GLU A 107 37.21 -1.30 13.69
N GLY A 108 36.33 -1.78 12.82
CA GLY A 108 34.92 -1.39 12.79
C GLY A 108 34.65 -0.05 12.11
N THR A 109 35.62 0.49 11.38
CA THR A 109 35.46 1.72 10.59
C THR A 109 34.76 1.43 9.26
N VAL A 110 33.94 2.36 8.78
CA VAL A 110 33.27 2.23 7.47
C VAL A 110 34.24 2.60 6.35
N GLU A 111 34.53 1.65 5.46
CA GLU A 111 35.43 1.85 4.31
C GLU A 111 34.67 2.18 3.02
N LYS A 112 33.47 1.62 2.83
CA LYS A 112 32.65 1.83 1.62
C LYS A 112 31.18 1.59 1.90
N VAL A 113 30.30 2.34 1.24
CA VAL A 113 28.84 2.20 1.37
C VAL A 113 28.18 2.22 -0.01
N TYR A 114 27.32 1.23 -0.26
CA TYR A 114 26.35 1.24 -1.35
C TYR A 114 24.94 1.22 -0.80
N ILE A 115 24.02 1.92 -1.46
CA ILE A 115 22.61 1.99 -1.06
C ILE A 115 21.73 1.84 -2.29
N LEU A 116 20.65 1.06 -2.16
CA LEU A 116 19.77 0.70 -3.27
C LEU A 116 18.30 0.63 -2.82
N PRO A 117 17.35 1.28 -3.52
CA PRO A 117 17.58 2.30 -4.55
C PRO A 117 18.15 3.61 -3.97
N GLU A 118 18.77 4.43 -4.82
CA GLU A 118 19.24 5.76 -4.41
C GLU A 118 18.06 6.74 -4.27
N ILE A 119 17.48 6.79 -3.08
CA ILE A 119 16.43 7.74 -2.69
C ILE A 119 16.97 8.78 -1.70
N ALA A 120 16.28 9.92 -1.55
CA ALA A 120 16.73 11.06 -0.76
C ALA A 120 17.13 10.68 0.68
N ILE A 121 16.26 9.94 1.38
CA ILE A 121 16.54 9.48 2.75
C ILE A 121 17.72 8.52 2.82
N ALA A 122 17.83 7.62 1.84
CA ALA A 122 18.88 6.63 1.81
C ALA A 122 20.24 7.26 1.48
N ASN A 123 20.28 8.29 0.62
CA ASN A 123 21.49 9.08 0.35
C ASN A 123 21.92 9.94 1.54
N CYS A 124 20.97 10.46 2.31
CA CYS A 124 21.27 11.12 3.58
C CYS A 124 21.96 10.14 4.54
N LEU A 125 21.40 8.94 4.71
CA LEU A 125 21.99 7.90 5.54
C LEU A 125 23.38 7.48 5.03
N LYS A 126 23.56 7.29 3.71
CA LYS A 126 24.85 6.99 3.06
C LYS A 126 25.96 7.92 3.52
N SER A 127 25.64 9.21 3.65
CA SER A 127 26.58 10.26 4.01
C SER A 127 26.90 10.29 5.51
N ALA A 128 26.00 9.80 6.34
CA ALA A 128 26.14 9.79 7.80
C ALA A 128 26.81 8.52 8.34
N LEU A 129 26.67 7.38 7.65
CA LEU A 129 27.23 6.09 8.06
C LEU A 129 28.75 6.10 8.32
N PRO A 130 29.60 6.84 7.58
CA PRO A 130 31.02 6.93 7.91
C PRO A 130 31.32 7.51 9.30
N GLY A 131 30.36 8.23 9.90
CA GLY A 131 30.51 8.82 11.23
C GLY A 131 30.15 7.91 12.40
N ILE A 132 29.76 6.65 12.14
CA ILE A 132 29.39 5.69 13.19
C ILE A 132 30.44 4.57 13.32
N GLN A 133 30.61 4.09 14.55
CA GLN A 133 31.52 3.00 14.85
C GLN A 133 30.77 1.66 14.79
N PHE A 134 31.18 0.78 13.87
CA PHE A 134 30.63 -0.57 13.79
C PHE A 134 31.33 -1.51 14.77
N PRO A 135 30.68 -2.60 15.21
CA PRO A 135 31.36 -3.68 15.92
C PRO A 135 32.51 -4.25 15.08
N VAL A 136 33.59 -4.69 15.73
CA VAL A 136 34.73 -5.31 15.06
C VAL A 136 34.29 -6.57 14.30
N PRO A 137 34.51 -6.66 12.98
CA PRO A 137 34.04 -7.79 12.19
C PRO A 137 34.88 -9.06 12.38
N PRO A 138 34.37 -10.25 11.99
CA PRO A 138 35.09 -11.52 12.11
C PRO A 138 36.34 -11.65 11.23
N GLY A 139 36.50 -10.78 10.23
CA GLY A 139 37.60 -10.82 9.29
C GLY A 139 37.92 -9.45 8.69
N PRO A 140 39.06 -9.32 7.99
CA PRO A 140 39.45 -8.07 7.36
C PRO A 140 38.49 -7.69 6.23
N ALA A 141 38.13 -6.40 6.14
CA ALA A 141 37.32 -5.83 5.05
C ALA A 141 35.98 -6.58 4.84
N TRP A 142 35.15 -6.56 5.88
CA TRP A 142 33.91 -7.32 5.97
C TRP A 142 32.73 -6.61 5.31
N TRP A 143 32.04 -7.27 4.38
CA TRP A 143 30.78 -6.78 3.84
C TRP A 143 29.60 -7.22 4.70
N ALA A 144 28.80 -6.26 5.15
CA ALA A 144 27.52 -6.48 5.82
C ALA A 144 26.35 -5.98 4.96
N ARG A 145 25.25 -6.71 5.04
CA ARG A 145 23.97 -6.42 4.40
C ARG A 145 23.00 -5.91 5.46
N ILE A 146 22.45 -4.72 5.28
CA ILE A 146 21.45 -4.15 6.17
C ILE A 146 20.21 -3.82 5.34
N ASP A 147 19.17 -4.64 5.50
CA ASP A 147 17.87 -4.38 4.88
C ASP A 147 17.08 -3.39 5.76
N VAL A 148 16.99 -2.15 5.32
CA VAL A 148 16.17 -1.14 5.98
C VAL A 148 14.74 -1.29 5.51
N LYS A 149 13.97 -2.02 6.31
CA LYS A 149 12.52 -2.05 6.20
C LYS A 149 11.98 -0.79 6.86
N ILE A 150 11.77 0.25 6.06
CA ILE A 150 10.86 1.29 6.48
C ILE A 150 9.50 0.60 6.49
N LYS A 151 9.02 0.29 7.70
CA LYS A 151 7.60 0.21 7.90
C LYS A 151 7.10 1.58 7.47
N ASN A 152 6.51 1.65 6.29
CA ASN A 152 5.23 2.33 6.28
C ASN A 152 4.55 1.71 7.49
N GLU A 153 4.12 2.51 8.45
CA GLU A 153 2.79 2.17 8.90
C GLU A 153 1.97 2.18 7.60
N ASP A 154 1.90 1.01 6.95
CA ASP A 154 0.63 0.39 6.73
C ASP A 154 -0.07 0.55 8.10
N HIS A 155 -0.65 1.73 8.33
CA HIS A 155 -2.07 1.71 8.47
C HIS A 155 -2.50 0.81 7.32
N GLU A 156 -2.59 -0.52 7.55
CA GLU A 156 -3.84 -1.17 7.20
C GLU A 156 -4.84 -0.16 7.73
N PRO A 157 -5.43 0.67 6.86
CA PRO A 157 -6.32 1.69 7.36
C PRO A 157 -7.31 0.87 8.15
N GLU A 158 -7.41 1.11 9.49
CA GLU A 158 -8.20 0.27 10.39
C GLU A 158 -9.40 -0.19 9.61
N ARG A 159 -9.58 -1.50 9.40
CA ARG A 159 -10.54 -1.98 8.40
C ARG A 159 -11.91 -1.46 8.79
N PHE A 160 -12.30 -0.33 8.21
CA PHE A 160 -13.43 0.43 8.67
C PHE A 160 -14.54 0.09 7.70
N ARG A 161 -15.45 -0.77 8.17
CA ARG A 161 -16.73 -0.94 7.52
C ARG A 161 -17.62 0.18 8.01
N SER A 162 -17.77 1.18 7.18
CA SER A 162 -18.70 2.27 7.42
C SER A 162 -19.67 2.41 6.27
N THR A 163 -20.68 3.22 6.54
CA THR A 163 -21.63 3.67 5.54
C THR A 163 -21.18 4.99 4.91
N THR A 164 -20.06 5.58 5.32
CA THR A 164 -19.57 6.89 4.86
C THR A 164 -18.04 6.95 4.84
N ALA A 165 -17.46 7.52 3.79
CA ALA A 165 -16.01 7.69 3.62
C ALA A 165 -15.66 9.00 2.92
N ILE A 166 -14.41 9.45 3.12
CA ILE A 166 -13.80 10.53 2.33
C ILE A 166 -12.75 9.90 1.42
N VAL A 167 -12.93 10.03 0.12
CA VAL A 167 -11.98 9.56 -0.91
C VAL A 167 -11.08 10.72 -1.28
N TYR A 168 -9.77 10.59 -1.04
CA TYR A 168 -8.80 11.65 -1.34
C TYR A 168 -8.15 11.45 -2.70
N GLY A 169 -8.08 12.53 -3.48
CA GLY A 169 -7.16 12.69 -4.60
C GLY A 169 -6.16 13.82 -4.33
N ASP A 170 -5.51 14.29 -5.40
CA ASP A 170 -4.49 15.33 -5.32
C ASP A 170 -5.07 16.73 -5.10
N GLU A 171 -6.14 17.07 -5.82
CA GLU A 171 -6.79 18.40 -5.76
C GLU A 171 -8.24 18.34 -5.29
N ALA A 172 -8.82 17.13 -5.18
CA ALA A 172 -10.20 16.90 -4.78
C ALA A 172 -10.27 15.87 -3.66
N ALA A 173 -11.30 15.98 -2.83
CA ALA A 173 -11.75 14.90 -1.96
C ALA A 173 -13.26 14.74 -2.11
N VAL A 174 -13.77 13.52 -1.95
CA VAL A 174 -15.20 13.22 -2.08
C VAL A 174 -15.70 12.57 -0.80
N LEU A 175 -16.61 13.23 -0.10
CA LEU A 175 -17.42 12.60 0.93
C LEU A 175 -18.55 11.81 0.24
N VAL A 176 -18.64 10.51 0.53
CA VAL A 176 -19.64 9.63 -0.04
C VAL A 176 -20.22 8.70 1.02
N SER A 177 -21.47 8.30 0.85
CA SER A 177 -22.09 7.24 1.63
C SER A 177 -22.46 6.04 0.77
N SER A 178 -22.28 4.83 1.28
CA SER A 178 -22.75 3.63 0.59
C SER A 178 -24.28 3.57 0.58
N PRO A 179 -24.89 2.81 -0.36
CA PRO A 179 -26.30 2.47 -0.27
C PRO A 179 -26.65 1.70 1.01
N ASP A 180 -27.93 1.71 1.40
CA ASP A 180 -28.41 0.91 2.54
C ASP A 180 -28.11 -0.57 2.32
N GLY A 181 -27.55 -1.24 3.34
CA GLY A 181 -27.17 -2.65 3.28
C GLY A 181 -25.88 -2.92 2.48
N TRP A 182 -25.09 -1.89 2.16
CA TRP A 182 -23.78 -1.99 1.55
C TRP A 182 -22.68 -1.50 2.49
N VAL A 183 -21.51 -2.12 2.40
CA VAL A 183 -20.33 -1.71 3.17
C VAL A 183 -19.35 -0.97 2.28
N ILE A 184 -18.69 0.05 2.85
CA ILE A 184 -17.45 0.60 2.28
C ILE A 184 -16.26 -0.25 2.78
N ASP A 185 -15.33 -0.54 1.88
CA ASP A 185 -14.08 -1.25 2.13
C ASP A 185 -12.92 -0.47 1.49
N ASN A 186 -11.92 -0.16 2.30
CA ASN A 186 -10.74 0.62 1.94
C ASN A 186 -9.47 -0.23 1.77
N VAL A 187 -9.59 -1.55 1.85
CA VAL A 187 -8.46 -2.50 1.76
C VAL A 187 -8.57 -3.36 0.52
N SER A 188 -9.75 -3.94 0.25
CA SER A 188 -9.90 -5.00 -0.75
C SER A 188 -9.59 -4.56 -2.19
N GLY A 189 -9.77 -3.28 -2.51
CA GLY A 189 -9.50 -2.70 -3.84
C GLY A 189 -8.11 -2.13 -4.03
N VAL A 190 -7.28 -2.03 -2.99
CA VAL A 190 -6.02 -1.26 -3.00
C VAL A 190 -5.02 -1.78 -4.02
N SER A 191 -4.95 -3.10 -4.21
CA SER A 191 -4.07 -3.72 -5.23
C SER A 191 -4.40 -3.30 -6.67
N GLN A 192 -5.58 -2.72 -6.89
CA GLN A 192 -6.06 -2.19 -8.17
C GLN A 192 -6.04 -0.65 -8.21
N GLY A 193 -5.48 -0.01 -7.18
CA GLY A 193 -5.49 1.45 -7.01
C GLY A 193 -6.85 2.01 -6.55
N LEU A 194 -7.75 1.17 -6.04
CA LEU A 194 -9.09 1.57 -5.61
C LEU A 194 -9.16 1.59 -4.07
N TYR A 195 -9.22 2.79 -3.51
CA TYR A 195 -9.21 3.00 -2.05
C TYR A 195 -10.60 3.14 -1.43
N CYS A 196 -11.65 3.12 -2.26
CA CYS A 196 -13.04 3.13 -1.81
C CYS A 196 -13.84 2.20 -2.73
N VAL A 197 -13.97 0.93 -2.31
CA VAL A 197 -14.85 -0.05 -2.95
C VAL A 197 -16.05 -0.33 -2.05
N MET A 198 -17.16 -0.70 -2.64
CA MET A 198 -18.41 -0.96 -1.94
C MET A 198 -19.06 -2.22 -2.49
N TYR A 199 -19.67 -3.00 -1.61
CA TYR A 199 -20.39 -4.21 -1.96
C TYR A 199 -21.50 -4.50 -0.92
N PRO A 200 -22.53 -5.29 -1.26
CA PRO A 200 -23.57 -5.65 -0.30
C PRO A 200 -23.02 -6.35 0.94
N GLU A 201 -23.66 -6.12 2.09
CA GLU A 201 -23.36 -6.85 3.32
C GLU A 201 -23.43 -8.37 3.11
N GLY A 202 -22.49 -9.11 3.68
CA GLY A 202 -22.36 -10.56 3.48
C GLY A 202 -21.65 -10.98 2.18
N SER A 203 -21.30 -10.03 1.32
CA SER A 203 -20.51 -10.25 0.10
C SER A 203 -19.04 -9.86 0.26
N SER A 204 -18.32 -9.66 -0.86
CA SER A 204 -16.94 -9.16 -0.89
C SER A 204 -16.62 -8.49 -2.23
N TRP A 205 -15.54 -7.70 -2.28
CA TRP A 205 -15.03 -7.13 -3.53
C TRP A 205 -14.71 -8.18 -4.61
N GLU A 206 -14.07 -9.29 -4.21
CA GLU A 206 -13.65 -10.32 -5.17
C GLU A 206 -14.84 -11.14 -5.69
N LYS A 207 -15.77 -11.52 -4.82
CA LYS A 207 -16.85 -12.46 -5.15
C LYS A 207 -18.19 -11.79 -5.42
N GLY A 208 -18.36 -10.51 -5.08
CA GLY A 208 -19.59 -9.77 -5.26
C GLY A 208 -20.05 -9.76 -6.70
N ASN A 209 -21.33 -10.05 -6.91
CA ASN A 209 -21.93 -9.99 -8.23
C ASN A 209 -22.02 -8.55 -8.72
N GLU A 210 -22.41 -7.66 -7.81
CA GLU A 210 -22.46 -6.21 -7.97
C GLU A 210 -21.50 -5.54 -6.98
N VAL A 211 -20.73 -4.59 -7.49
CA VAL A 211 -19.81 -3.77 -6.69
C VAL A 211 -19.85 -2.33 -7.19
N MET A 212 -19.58 -1.39 -6.29
CA MET A 212 -19.35 0.01 -6.64
C MET A 212 -17.96 0.44 -6.22
N TYR A 213 -17.40 1.44 -6.87
CA TYR A 213 -16.17 2.08 -6.41
C TYR A 213 -16.08 3.51 -6.87
N ILE A 214 -15.19 4.26 -6.22
CA ILE A 214 -14.85 5.63 -6.62
C ILE A 214 -13.36 5.70 -6.85
N ASN A 215 -12.97 6.32 -7.95
CA ASN A 215 -11.59 6.64 -8.25
C ASN A 215 -11.46 8.13 -8.56
N ILE A 216 -10.35 8.73 -8.13
CA ILE A 216 -10.02 10.13 -8.41
C ILE A 216 -8.64 10.15 -9.08
N SER A 217 -8.58 10.68 -10.29
CA SER A 217 -7.34 10.80 -11.06
C SER A 217 -7.12 12.25 -11.48
N LEU A 218 -5.86 12.62 -11.75
CA LEU A 218 -5.55 13.88 -12.39
C LEU A 218 -5.88 13.83 -13.89
N CYS A 219 -6.53 14.88 -14.39
CA CYS A 219 -6.69 15.12 -15.82
C CYS A 219 -5.38 15.67 -16.42
N GLN A 220 -5.18 15.42 -17.71
CA GLN A 220 -4.14 16.13 -18.44
C GLN A 220 -4.45 17.63 -18.54
N PRO A 221 -3.43 18.50 -18.58
CA PRO A 221 -3.65 19.93 -18.77
C PRO A 221 -4.47 20.22 -20.04
N GLY A 222 -5.60 20.91 -19.88
CA GLY A 222 -6.49 21.29 -20.97
C GLY A 222 -7.45 20.19 -21.47
N GLU A 223 -7.35 18.96 -20.97
CA GLU A 223 -8.32 17.90 -21.25
C GLU A 223 -9.71 18.33 -20.74
N THR A 224 -10.78 18.13 -21.50
CA THR A 224 -12.17 18.36 -21.04
C THR A 224 -12.77 17.11 -20.40
N ILE A 225 -13.95 17.18 -19.79
CA ILE A 225 -14.62 15.97 -19.28
C ILE A 225 -15.07 15.07 -20.44
N GLU A 226 -15.48 15.67 -21.56
CA GLU A 226 -15.85 14.99 -22.78
C GLU A 226 -14.68 14.24 -23.41
N ASP A 227 -13.46 14.80 -23.36
CA ASP A 227 -12.24 14.12 -23.81
C ASP A 227 -11.97 12.85 -22.99
N SER A 228 -12.11 12.93 -21.66
CA SER A 228 -11.93 11.79 -20.77
C SER A 228 -12.97 10.69 -21.06
N ILE A 229 -14.25 11.07 -21.23
CA ILE A 229 -15.33 10.13 -21.59
C ILE A 229 -15.05 9.48 -22.95
N ALA A 230 -14.59 10.26 -23.94
CA ALA A 230 -14.27 9.76 -25.27
C ALA A 230 -13.06 8.81 -25.23
N GLY A 231 -12.03 9.12 -24.45
CA GLY A 231 -10.85 8.27 -24.24
C GLY A 231 -11.21 6.92 -23.61
N ASP A 232 -12.04 6.94 -22.57
CA ASP A 232 -12.54 5.72 -21.91
C ASP A 232 -13.42 4.90 -22.85
N SER A 233 -14.37 5.53 -23.54
CA SER A 233 -15.25 4.88 -24.51
C SER A 233 -14.46 4.26 -25.67
N GLY A 234 -13.42 4.95 -26.15
CA GLY A 234 -12.52 4.45 -27.18
C GLY A 234 -11.72 3.23 -26.71
N ARG A 235 -11.20 3.26 -25.47
CA ARG A 235 -10.49 2.13 -24.86
C ARG A 235 -11.41 0.92 -24.68
N PHE A 236 -12.65 1.13 -24.23
CA PHE A 236 -13.66 0.08 -24.12
C PHE A 236 -13.98 -0.56 -25.47
N LYS A 237 -14.26 0.23 -26.51
CA LYS A 237 -14.53 -0.29 -27.87
C LYS A 237 -13.33 -1.03 -28.46
N LYS A 238 -12.10 -0.58 -28.17
CA LYS A 238 -10.89 -1.28 -28.61
C LYS A 238 -10.76 -2.67 -27.98
N ASN A 239 -11.06 -2.78 -26.68
CA ASN A 239 -10.95 -4.04 -25.94
C ASN A 239 -12.15 -4.97 -26.18
N TYR A 240 -13.33 -4.39 -26.40
CA TYR A 240 -14.61 -5.06 -26.56
C TYR A 240 -15.35 -4.45 -27.77
N PRO A 241 -15.05 -4.87 -29.01
CA PRO A 241 -15.58 -4.24 -30.22
C PRO A 241 -17.11 -4.19 -30.33
N GLU A 242 -17.80 -5.13 -29.68
CA GLU A 242 -19.26 -5.26 -29.67
C GLU A 242 -19.91 -4.64 -28.41
N VAL A 243 -19.14 -3.89 -27.60
CA VAL A 243 -19.69 -3.22 -26.42
C VAL A 243 -20.71 -2.15 -26.82
N THR A 244 -21.87 -2.19 -26.19
CA THR A 244 -22.87 -1.15 -26.27
C THR A 244 -22.56 -0.09 -25.25
N ILE A 245 -22.47 1.16 -25.70
CA ILE A 245 -22.29 2.33 -24.85
C ILE A 245 -23.55 3.20 -24.97
N SER A 246 -24.17 3.55 -23.85
CA SER A 246 -25.35 4.43 -23.81
C SER A 246 -25.18 5.54 -22.79
N GLU A 247 -25.93 6.62 -22.96
CA GLU A 247 -25.94 7.77 -22.06
C GLU A 247 -27.16 7.70 -21.13
N LEU A 248 -26.95 8.07 -19.87
CA LEU A 248 -28.03 8.27 -18.91
C LEU A 248 -28.13 9.75 -18.54
N GLU A 249 -29.27 10.13 -17.95
CA GLU A 249 -29.47 11.48 -17.44
C GLU A 249 -28.38 11.87 -16.44
N PRO A 250 -27.79 13.08 -16.55
CA PRO A 250 -26.81 13.55 -15.59
C PRO A 250 -27.36 13.65 -14.17
N VAL A 251 -26.50 13.41 -13.18
CA VAL A 251 -26.82 13.56 -11.75
C VAL A 251 -26.09 14.77 -11.21
N ILE A 252 -26.74 15.56 -10.35
CA ILE A 252 -26.11 16.67 -9.63
C ILE A 252 -25.73 16.18 -8.23
N THR A 253 -24.49 16.38 -7.82
CA THR A 253 -24.00 16.06 -6.46
C THR A 253 -24.61 17.01 -5.43
N LEU A 254 -24.48 16.69 -4.15
CA LEU A 254 -24.94 17.55 -3.06
C LEU A 254 -24.19 18.90 -3.02
N SER A 255 -22.93 18.92 -3.46
CA SER A 255 -22.10 20.12 -3.60
C SER A 255 -22.34 20.89 -4.90
N GLY A 256 -23.14 20.35 -5.84
CA GLY A 256 -23.63 21.05 -7.03
C GLY A 256 -22.90 20.73 -8.35
N GLU A 257 -21.91 19.84 -8.34
CA GLU A 257 -21.23 19.39 -9.55
C GLU A 257 -22.14 18.49 -10.40
N LYS A 258 -22.06 18.67 -11.72
CA LYS A 258 -22.75 17.82 -12.68
C LYS A 258 -21.91 16.58 -12.99
N VAL A 259 -22.51 15.41 -12.82
CA VAL A 259 -21.95 14.10 -13.13
C VAL A 259 -22.58 13.57 -14.41
N LEU A 260 -21.78 13.30 -15.44
CA LEU A 260 -22.23 12.72 -16.71
C LEU A 260 -22.16 11.20 -16.63
N LEU A 261 -23.21 10.50 -17.05
CA LEU A 261 -23.29 9.04 -16.91
C LEU A 261 -23.22 8.32 -18.26
N ARG A 262 -22.45 7.23 -18.29
CA ARG A 262 -22.41 6.27 -19.41
C ARG A 262 -22.63 4.87 -18.89
N THR A 263 -23.31 4.04 -19.67
CA THR A 263 -23.36 2.59 -19.43
C THR A 263 -22.55 1.84 -20.47
N PHE A 264 -21.98 0.71 -20.06
CA PHE A 264 -21.17 -0.18 -20.88
C PHE A 264 -21.67 -1.61 -20.67
N SER A 265 -22.10 -2.29 -21.73
CA SER A 265 -22.60 -3.67 -21.62
C SER A 265 -22.50 -4.43 -22.94
N GLY A 266 -22.66 -5.75 -22.88
CA GLY A 266 -22.72 -6.62 -24.06
C GLY A 266 -21.35 -6.93 -24.68
N GLY A 267 -21.41 -7.59 -25.84
CA GLY A 267 -20.22 -8.09 -26.53
C GLY A 267 -19.38 -9.03 -25.67
N GLY A 268 -18.05 -8.95 -25.82
CA GLY A 268 -17.09 -9.72 -25.04
C GLY A 268 -16.87 -9.24 -23.60
N TYR A 269 -17.47 -8.12 -23.17
CA TYR A 269 -17.23 -7.54 -21.84
C TYR A 269 -17.81 -8.37 -20.70
N LYS A 270 -18.97 -9.01 -20.95
CA LYS A 270 -19.68 -9.89 -20.00
C LYS A 270 -20.06 -9.28 -18.64
N ASN A 271 -19.93 -7.96 -18.49
CA ASN A 271 -20.44 -7.20 -17.35
C ASN A 271 -21.39 -6.10 -17.84
N TYR A 272 -22.16 -5.57 -16.90
CA TYR A 272 -23.02 -4.40 -17.04
C TYR A 272 -22.49 -3.32 -16.11
N GLU A 273 -22.05 -2.20 -16.68
CA GLU A 273 -21.37 -1.15 -15.95
C GLU A 273 -22.01 0.22 -16.19
N ALA A 274 -22.09 1.02 -15.15
CA ALA A 274 -22.41 2.44 -15.21
C ALA A 274 -21.24 3.23 -14.64
N VAL A 275 -20.77 4.22 -15.39
CA VAL A 275 -19.70 5.14 -14.97
C VAL A 275 -20.26 6.55 -14.93
N GLY A 276 -20.14 7.20 -13.78
CA GLY A 276 -20.40 8.61 -13.57
C GLY A 276 -19.10 9.39 -13.57
N TYR A 277 -18.99 10.39 -14.45
CA TYR A 277 -17.83 11.25 -14.60
C TYR A 277 -18.15 12.63 -14.05
N ALA A 278 -17.35 13.11 -13.09
CA ALA A 278 -17.41 14.48 -12.61
C ALA A 278 -16.05 15.14 -12.74
N ARG A 279 -16.03 16.42 -13.10
CA ARG A 279 -14.80 17.20 -13.15
C ARG A 279 -14.79 18.22 -12.03
N PHE A 280 -13.68 18.24 -11.30
CA PHE A 280 -13.46 19.22 -10.25
C PHE A 280 -12.01 19.71 -10.32
N LYS A 281 -11.80 20.96 -10.73
CA LYS A 281 -10.47 21.51 -11.04
C LYS A 281 -9.72 20.61 -12.05
N ASN A 282 -8.52 20.14 -11.70
CA ASN A 282 -7.75 19.20 -12.51
C ASN A 282 -7.99 17.73 -12.14
N SER A 283 -9.03 17.43 -11.36
CA SER A 283 -9.39 16.05 -10.99
C SER A 283 -10.58 15.55 -11.82
N LEU A 284 -10.46 14.31 -12.30
CA LEU A 284 -11.55 13.49 -12.79
C LEU A 284 -11.97 12.55 -11.68
N ILE A 285 -13.24 12.61 -11.31
CA ILE A 285 -13.85 11.71 -10.33
C ILE A 285 -14.72 10.74 -11.11
N CYS A 286 -14.41 9.46 -11.00
CA CYS A 286 -15.18 8.37 -11.59
C CYS A 286 -15.91 7.60 -10.49
N TYR A 287 -17.23 7.61 -10.54
CA TYR A 287 -18.10 6.72 -9.79
C TYR A 287 -18.40 5.52 -10.68
N VAL A 288 -18.31 4.30 -10.18
CA VAL A 288 -18.57 3.10 -10.98
C VAL A 288 -19.51 2.16 -10.24
N LEU A 289 -20.51 1.64 -10.94
CA LEU A 289 -21.29 0.46 -10.58
C LEU A 289 -21.00 -0.59 -11.65
N THR A 290 -20.59 -1.79 -11.26
CA THR A 290 -20.43 -2.91 -12.19
C THR A 290 -21.11 -4.15 -11.64
N SER A 291 -21.72 -4.94 -12.53
CA SER A 291 -22.44 -6.17 -12.21
C SER A 291 -22.15 -7.24 -13.25
N ARG A 292 -22.03 -8.50 -12.84
CA ARG A 292 -21.79 -9.64 -13.75
C ARG A 292 -23.05 -10.06 -14.50
N ASP A 293 -24.22 -9.62 -14.06
CA ASP A 293 -25.49 -9.86 -14.73
C ASP A 293 -26.36 -8.60 -14.78
N GLN A 294 -27.34 -8.62 -15.69
CA GLN A 294 -28.25 -7.50 -15.95
C GLN A 294 -29.18 -7.23 -14.76
N GLN A 295 -29.62 -8.28 -14.06
CA GLN A 295 -30.58 -8.16 -12.99
C GLN A 295 -29.98 -7.41 -11.79
N GLY A 296 -28.77 -7.76 -11.39
CA GLY A 296 -28.00 -7.10 -10.34
C GLY A 296 -27.67 -5.66 -10.70
N PHE A 297 -27.38 -5.38 -11.98
CA PHE A 297 -27.18 -4.02 -12.47
C PHE A 297 -28.43 -3.16 -12.34
N GLU A 298 -29.55 -3.63 -12.89
CA GLU A 298 -30.82 -2.90 -12.88
C GLU A 298 -31.35 -2.69 -11.46
N ALA A 299 -31.19 -3.69 -10.57
CA ALA A 299 -31.58 -3.61 -9.17
C ALA A 299 -30.81 -2.52 -8.40
N ASN A 300 -29.58 -2.21 -8.81
CA ASN A 300 -28.69 -1.31 -8.07
C ASN A 300 -28.41 0.03 -8.77
N LEU A 301 -28.88 0.23 -9.99
CA LEU A 301 -28.68 1.49 -10.72
C LEU A 301 -29.23 2.70 -9.97
N ASN A 302 -30.41 2.58 -9.35
CA ASN A 302 -30.98 3.67 -8.55
C ASN A 302 -30.19 3.94 -7.27
N ASN A 303 -29.61 2.90 -6.65
CA ASN A 303 -28.74 3.04 -5.48
C ASN A 303 -27.45 3.79 -5.85
N PHE A 304 -26.87 3.45 -7.00
CA PHE A 304 -25.72 4.16 -7.55
C PHE A 304 -26.01 5.64 -7.83
N ILE A 305 -27.15 5.94 -8.45
CA ILE A 305 -27.58 7.33 -8.72
C ILE A 305 -27.75 8.12 -7.41
N LYS A 306 -28.38 7.52 -6.38
CA LYS A 306 -28.54 8.16 -5.06
C LYS A 306 -27.20 8.39 -4.36
N MET A 307 -26.27 7.44 -4.45
CA MET A 307 -24.91 7.60 -3.92
C MET A 307 -24.21 8.82 -4.54
N ILE A 308 -24.28 8.96 -5.87
CA ILE A 308 -23.70 10.13 -6.58
C ILE A 308 -24.40 11.42 -6.13
N ALA A 309 -25.74 11.43 -6.12
CA ALA A 309 -26.52 12.61 -5.74
C ALA A 309 -26.23 13.07 -4.29
N GLY A 310 -25.97 12.11 -3.39
CA GLY A 310 -25.60 12.39 -1.99
C GLY A 310 -24.13 12.72 -1.77
N SER A 311 -23.27 12.59 -2.78
CA SER A 311 -21.84 12.87 -2.65
C SER A 311 -21.55 14.37 -2.52
N PHE A 312 -20.49 14.71 -1.81
CA PHE A 312 -20.04 16.09 -1.62
C PHE A 312 -18.55 16.20 -1.99
N ILE A 313 -18.24 17.01 -3.00
CA ILE A 313 -16.89 17.21 -3.53
C ILE A 313 -16.27 18.44 -2.87
N ILE A 314 -15.06 18.27 -2.35
CA ILE A 314 -14.33 19.27 -1.58
C ILE A 314 -13.00 19.55 -2.26
N TRP A 315 -12.59 20.81 -2.29
CA TRP A 315 -11.23 21.16 -2.67
C TRP A 315 -10.23 20.75 -1.59
N LYS A 316 -9.20 20.01 -1.99
CA LYS A 316 -8.04 19.72 -1.17
C LYS A 316 -6.93 20.71 -1.51
N ALA A 317 -6.55 21.56 -0.54
CA ALA A 317 -5.39 22.42 -0.68
C ALA A 317 -4.11 21.57 -0.69
N LYS A 318 -3.13 21.94 -1.51
CA LYS A 318 -1.78 21.38 -1.38
C LYS A 318 -1.14 22.00 -0.14
N GLU A 319 -0.81 21.17 0.85
CA GLU A 319 0.03 21.56 1.99
C GLU A 319 1.49 21.77 1.54
#